data_AF-A0A3M5UMU6-F1
#
_entry.id   AF-A0A3M5UMU6-F1
#
_cell.length_a   1.000
_cell.length_b   1.000
_cell.length_c   1.000
_cell.angle_alpha   90.00
_cell.angle_beta   90.00
_cell.angle_gamma   90.00
#
_symmetry.space_group_name_H-M   'P 1'
#
loop_
_entity.id
_entity.type
_entity.pdbx_description
1 polymer ?
#
loop_
_entity_poly.entity_id
_entity_poly.type
_entity_poly.pdbx_seq_one_letter_code
_entity_poly.pdbx_strand_id
1 'polypeptide(L)' 'MPASASREEVEAAARINENVLRFTDGLTIRKVIVVPGKLVNIVAS' A
#
# COMPACT_ATOMS: atom_id res chain seq x y z
N MET A 1 3.19 2.22 -11.67
CA MET A 1 4.29 1.28 -11.36
C MET A 1 4.34 0.18 -12.40
N PRO A 2 5.53 -0.36 -12.74
CA PRO A 2 5.63 -1.45 -13.70
C PRO A 2 4.92 -2.71 -13.20
N ALA A 3 4.37 -3.52 -14.11
CA ALA A 3 3.64 -4.74 -13.76
C ALA A 3 4.50 -5.80 -13.03
N SER A 4 5.83 -5.69 -13.13
CA SER A 4 6.83 -6.56 -12.52
C SER A 4 7.38 -6.04 -11.19
N ALA A 5 6.84 -4.94 -10.65
CA ALA A 5 7.29 -4.40 -9.37
C ALA A 5 7.13 -5.45 -8.27
N SER A 6 8.19 -5.65 -7.49
CA SER A 6 8.22 -6.59 -6.39
C SER A 6 7.23 -6.16 -5.31
N ARG A 7 6.75 -7.11 -4.51
CA ARG A 7 5.79 -6.82 -3.43
C ARG A 7 6.30 -5.70 -2.51
N GLU A 8 7.59 -5.72 -2.23
CA GLU A 8 8.27 -4.79 -1.33
C GLU A 8 8.28 -3.36 -1.90
N GLU A 9 8.55 -3.23 -3.20
CA GLU A 9 8.56 -1.94 -3.91
C GLU A 9 7.16 -1.32 -3.94
N VAL A 10 6.16 -2.16 -4.18
CA VAL A 10 4.76 -1.75 -4.22
C VAL A 10 4.24 -1.36 -2.84
N GLU A 11 4.62 -2.10 -1.78
CA GLU A 11 4.28 -1.72 -0.40
C GLU A 11 4.97 -0.41 0.02
N ALA A 12 6.25 -0.25 -0.30
CA ALA A 12 6.99 0.97 0.02
C ALA A 12 6.37 2.19 -0.67
N ALA A 13 6.04 2.07 -1.96
CA ALA A 13 5.39 3.14 -2.72
C ALA A 13 3.98 3.46 -2.20
N ALA A 14 3.23 2.44 -1.77
CA ALA A 14 1.91 2.65 -1.19
C ALA A 14 1.99 3.36 0.17
N ARG A 15 2.97 3.03 1.03
CA ARG A 15 3.15 3.68 2.34
C ARG A 15 3.53 5.16 2.26
N ILE A 16 4.25 5.58 1.22
CA ILE A 16 4.62 6.99 1.03
C ILE A 16 3.60 7.78 0.20
N ASN A 17 2.53 7.12 -0.26
CA ASN A 17 1.52 7.79 -1.06
C ASN A 17 0.68 8.72 -0.18
N GLU A 18 0.54 9.99 -0.60
CA GLU A 18 -0.18 11.01 0.17
C GLU A 18 -1.62 10.63 0.50
N ASN A 19 -2.33 9.97 -0.42
CA ASN A 19 -3.70 9.52 -0.14
C ASN A 19 -3.72 8.44 0.92
N VAL A 20 -2.79 7.47 0.85
CA VAL A 20 -2.68 6.43 1.86
C VAL A 20 -2.39 7.06 3.21
N LEU A 21 -1.38 7.94 3.30
CA LEU A 21 -1.03 8.65 4.53
C LEU A 21 -2.24 9.39 5.12
N ARG A 22 -3.01 10.10 4.28
CA ARG A 22 -4.23 10.80 4.71
C ARG A 22 -5.31 9.87 5.28
N PHE A 23 -5.46 8.66 4.71
CA PHE A 23 -6.48 7.70 5.15
C PHE A 23 -5.99 6.77 6.26
N THR A 24 -4.68 6.68 6.50
CA THR A 24 -4.10 5.89 7.60
C THR A 24 -3.67 6.75 8.79
N ASP A 25 -3.80 8.08 8.71
CA ASP A 25 -3.43 8.98 9.80
C ASP A 25 -4.25 8.67 11.05
N GLY A 26 -3.55 8.49 12.18
CA GLY A 26 -4.16 8.09 13.46
C GLY A 26 -4.67 6.63 13.52
N LEU A 27 -4.54 5.84 12.45
CA LEU A 27 -4.96 4.43 12.41
C LEU A 27 -3.76 3.48 12.41
N THR A 28 -3.99 2.25 12.89
CA THR A 28 -2.96 1.20 12.83
C THR A 28 -3.14 0.37 11.56
N ILE A 29 -2.09 0.29 10.73
CA ILE A 29 -2.08 -0.61 9.56
C ILE A 29 -2.04 -2.06 10.06
N ARG A 30 -3.12 -2.81 9.82
CA ARG A 30 -3.26 -4.22 10.21
C ARG A 30 -2.72 -5.17 9.15
N LYS A 31 -2.91 -4.83 7.87
CA LYS A 31 -2.53 -5.70 6.76
C LYS A 31 -2.34 -4.90 5.48
N VAL A 32 -1.32 -5.29 4.71
CA VAL A 32 -1.11 -4.83 3.35
C VAL A 32 -1.22 -6.03 2.41
N ILE A 33 -2.10 -5.93 1.42
CA ILE A 33 -2.38 -6.99 0.45
C ILE A 33 -1.97 -6.44 -0.92
N VAL A 34 -0.95 -7.06 -1.52
CA VAL A 34 -0.43 -6.67 -2.83
C VAL A 34 -0.80 -7.75 -3.84
N VAL A 35 -1.48 -7.35 -4.91
CA VAL A 35 -1.71 -8.20 -6.09
C VAL A 35 -0.90 -7.59 -7.25
N PRO A 36 0.25 -8.19 -7.62
CA PRO A 36 1.12 -7.66 -8.67
C PRO A 36 0.36 -7.42 -9.97
N GLY A 37 0.60 -6.25 -10.58
CA GLY A 37 -0.08 -5.85 -11.81
C GLY A 37 -1.59 -5.56 -11.70
N LYS A 38 -2.20 -5.60 -10.50
CA LYS A 38 -3.62 -5.30 -10.29
C LYS A 38 -3.88 -4.19 -9.27
N LEU A 39 -3.57 -4.43 -7.99
CA LEU A 39 -3.97 -3.53 -6.90
C LEU A 39 -3.13 -3.70 -5.64
N VAL A 40 -3.21 -2.71 -4.77
CA VAL A 40 -2.76 -2.76 -3.39
C VAL A 40 -3.93 -2.38 -2.50
N ASN A 41 -4.22 -3.19 -1.48
CA ASN A 41 -5.23 -2.90 -0.48
C ASN A 41 -4.60 -2.79 0.89
N ILE A 42 -4.88 -1.69 1.60
CA ILE A 42 -4.35 -1.41 2.93
C ILE A 42 -5.51 -1.42 3.91
N VAL A 43 -5.42 -2.28 4.92
CA VAL A 43 -6.41 -2.39 5.99
C VAL A 43 -5.88 -1.64 7.20
N ALA A 44 -6.55 -0.56 7.59
CA ALA A 44 -6.24 0.24 8.76
C ALA A 44 -7.45 0.29 9.70
N SER A 45 -7.19 0.34 11.01
CA SER A 45 -8.19 0.35 12.09
C SER A 45 -7.71 1.16 13.28
#